data_AF-K1RS18-F1
#
_entry.id   AF-K1RS18-F1
#
_cell.length_a   1.000
_cell.length_b   1.000
_cell.length_c   1.000
_cell.angle_alpha   90.00
_cell.angle_beta   90.00
_cell.angle_gamma   90.00
#
_symmetry.space_group_name_H-M   'P 1'
#
loop_
_entity.id
_entity.type
_entity.pdbx_description
1 polymer ?
#
loop_
_entity_poly.entity_id
_entity_poly.type
_entity_poly.pdbx_seq_one_letter_code
_entity_poly.pdbx_strand_id
1 'polypeptide(L)'
;LRIVERATGVKPILYISQTFVNRYLPKAPDLKHNYQVWIARYGEYKPDIRLVYWQLCPDGRVAGIHGEVDINVFNGYDDAFQSFVKNKTIK
;
A
#
# COMPACT_ATOMS: atom_id res chain seq x y z
N LEU A 1 -2.26 -13.85 6.67
CA LEU A 1 -1.49 -13.52 5.44
C LEU A 1 -1.06 -14.77 4.68
N ARG A 2 -0.41 -15.75 5.31
CA ARG A 2 -0.04 -17.04 4.68
C ARG A 2 -1.18 -17.78 3.98
N ILE A 3 -2.40 -17.71 4.51
CA ILE A 3 -3.59 -18.35 3.88
C ILE A 3 -3.89 -17.70 2.53
N VAL A 4 -3.89 -16.37 2.45
CA VAL A 4 -4.11 -15.62 1.21
C VAL A 4 -2.99 -15.92 0.22
N GLU A 5 -1.73 -15.83 0.65
CA GLU A 5 -0.57 -16.15 -0.22
C GLU A 5 -0.62 -17.58 -0.76
N ARG A 6 -1.03 -18.56 0.06
CA ARG A 6 -1.20 -19.96 -0.41
C ARG A 6 -2.34 -20.11 -1.41
N ALA A 7 -3.44 -19.39 -1.22
CA ALA A 7 -4.60 -19.48 -2.09
C ALA A 7 -4.39 -18.75 -3.44
N THR A 8 -3.65 -17.65 -3.44
CA THR A 8 -3.47 -16.79 -4.63
C THR A 8 -2.11 -16.95 -5.30
N GLY A 9 -1.13 -17.56 -4.63
CA GLY A 9 0.27 -17.58 -5.06
C GLY A 9 0.99 -16.24 -4.94
N VAL A 10 0.32 -15.21 -4.40
CA VAL A 10 0.82 -13.83 -4.37
C VAL A 10 0.79 -13.30 -2.94
N LYS A 11 1.89 -12.67 -2.51
CA LYS A 11 1.96 -12.01 -1.21
C LYS A 11 0.98 -10.83 -1.15
N PRO A 12 0.10 -10.76 -0.14
CA PRO A 12 -0.83 -9.65 0.00
C PRO A 12 -0.12 -8.34 0.35
N ILE A 13 -0.71 -7.22 -0.08
CA ILE A 13 -0.33 -5.87 0.36
C ILE A 13 -1.10 -5.56 1.65
N LEU A 14 -0.45 -4.91 2.61
CA LEU A 14 -1.08 -4.47 3.85
C LEU A 14 -1.55 -3.02 3.72
N TYR A 15 -2.87 -2.81 3.66
CA TYR A 15 -3.46 -1.46 3.77
C TYR A 15 -3.65 -1.10 5.25
N ILE A 16 -2.94 -0.08 5.73
CA ILE A 16 -2.92 0.31 7.14
C ILE A 16 -2.82 1.83 7.32
N SER A 17 -3.38 2.35 8.41
CA SER A 17 -3.31 3.78 8.73
C SER A 17 -1.94 4.21 9.26
N GLN A 18 -1.61 5.50 9.11
CA GLN A 18 -0.38 6.07 9.69
C GLN A 18 -0.27 5.81 11.21
N THR A 19 -1.37 5.92 11.95
CA THR A 19 -1.39 5.63 13.40
C THR A 19 -1.03 4.17 13.67
N PHE A 20 -1.52 3.24 12.86
CA PHE A 20 -1.19 1.82 13.01
C PHE A 20 0.30 1.57 12.72
N VAL A 21 0.82 2.17 11.65
CA VAL A 21 2.25 2.10 11.31
C VAL A 21 3.10 2.57 12.48
N ASN A 22 2.79 3.73 13.07
CA ASN A 22 3.63 4.29 14.14
C ASN A 22 3.53 3.50 15.45
N ARG A 23 2.36 2.96 15.79
CA ARG A 23 2.10 2.34 17.10
C ARG A 23 2.40 0.85 17.16
N TYR A 24 2.13 0.12 16.09
CA TYR A 24 2.11 -1.34 16.09
C TYR A 24 3.15 -1.96 15.15
N LEU A 25 3.50 -1.31 14.04
CA LEU A 25 4.44 -1.88 13.08
C LEU A 25 5.88 -2.05 13.65
N PRO A 26 6.41 -1.16 14.52
CA PRO A 26 7.66 -1.41 15.23
C PRO A 26 7.62 -2.66 16.12
N LYS A 27 6.43 -3.07 16.57
CA LYS A 27 6.24 -4.28 17.39
C LYS A 27 6.09 -5.56 16.55
N ALA A 28 6.00 -5.43 15.22
CA ALA A 28 5.85 -6.53 14.27
C ALA A 28 6.90 -6.42 13.15
N PRO A 29 8.19 -6.61 13.47
CA PRO A 29 9.27 -6.46 12.50
C PRO A 29 9.15 -7.47 11.35
N ASP A 30 8.60 -8.66 11.60
CA ASP A 30 8.33 -9.65 10.55
C ASP A 30 7.35 -9.10 9.49
N LEU A 31 6.28 -8.41 9.90
CA LEU A 31 5.33 -7.80 8.97
C LEU A 31 5.97 -6.65 8.20
N LYS A 32 6.75 -5.81 8.90
CA LYS A 32 7.47 -4.67 8.33
C LYS A 32 8.41 -5.06 7.18
N HIS A 33 9.13 -6.18 7.32
CA HIS A 33 10.13 -6.60 6.34
C HIS A 33 9.57 -7.53 5.26
N ASN A 34 8.57 -8.36 5.59
CA ASN A 34 8.12 -9.43 4.68
C ASN A 34 6.99 -9.00 3.73
N TYR A 35 6.30 -7.90 4.00
CA TYR A 35 5.14 -7.45 3.23
C TYR A 35 5.33 -6.04 2.70
N GLN A 36 4.67 -5.78 1.58
CA GLN A 36 4.52 -4.44 1.04
C GLN A 36 3.36 -3.74 1.74
N VAL A 37 3.48 -2.43 1.91
CA VAL A 37 2.52 -1.63 2.67
C VAL A 37 1.90 -0.56 1.79
N TRP A 38 0.59 -0.44 1.87
CA TRP A 38 -0.18 0.69 1.36
C TRP A 38 -0.63 1.53 2.56
N ILE A 39 -0.11 2.74 2.70
CA ILE A 39 -0.46 3.56 3.87
C ILE A 39 -1.56 4.56 3.54
N ALA A 40 -2.58 4.62 4.40
CA ALA A 40 -3.52 5.74 4.52
C ALA A 40 -2.91 6.85 5.38
N ARG A 41 -2.44 7.93 4.75
CA ARG A 41 -1.55 8.89 5.40
C ARG A 41 -1.78 10.32 4.93
N TYR A 42 -2.25 11.15 5.86
CA TYR A 42 -2.66 12.53 5.63
C TYR A 42 -1.62 13.59 6.09
N GLY A 43 -0.31 13.26 6.15
CA GLY A 43 0.73 14.18 6.66
C GLY A 43 2.15 13.91 6.12
N GLU A 44 3.20 14.51 6.71
CA GLU A 44 4.56 14.61 6.09
C GLU A 44 5.62 13.54 6.50
N TYR A 45 5.62 13.05 7.75
CA TYR A 45 6.48 11.95 8.25
C TYR A 45 6.53 10.60 7.47
N LYS A 46 7.56 10.36 6.65
CA LYS A 46 7.75 9.07 5.94
C LYS A 46 8.29 7.97 6.87
N PRO A 47 7.51 6.90 7.18
CA PRO A 47 8.00 5.80 7.99
C PRO A 47 8.95 4.91 7.17
N ASP A 48 9.95 4.34 7.83
CA ASP A 48 10.88 3.37 7.24
C ASP A 48 10.14 2.04 6.99
N ILE A 49 9.43 1.89 5.88
CA ILE A 49 8.69 0.66 5.51
C ILE A 49 8.73 0.43 4.00
N ARG A 50 8.41 -0.80 3.57
CA ARG A 50 8.28 -1.16 2.14
C ARG A 50 6.97 -0.61 1.53
N LEU A 51 6.90 0.72 1.44
CA LEU A 51 5.77 1.46 0.88
C LEU A 51 5.63 1.18 -0.62
N VAL A 52 4.47 0.66 -1.04
CA VAL A 52 4.12 0.44 -2.45
C VAL A 52 3.11 1.47 -2.95
N TYR A 53 2.11 1.78 -2.14
CA TYR A 53 1.09 2.78 -2.45
C TYR A 53 0.92 3.73 -1.28
N TRP A 54 0.71 5.00 -1.59
CA TRP A 54 0.38 6.01 -0.60
C TRP A 54 -0.96 6.65 -0.97
N GLN A 55 -1.95 6.53 -0.07
CA GLN A 55 -3.18 7.29 -0.17
C GLN A 55 -2.95 8.71 0.34
N LEU A 56 -3.01 9.68 -0.57
CA LEU A 56 -2.72 11.09 -0.31
C LEU A 56 -3.90 11.80 0.34
N CYS A 57 -5.10 11.59 -0.20
CA CYS A 57 -6.31 12.22 0.30
C CYS A 57 -7.54 11.32 0.07
N PRO A 58 -8.58 11.44 0.93
CA PRO A 58 -9.82 10.68 0.79
C PRO A 58 -10.90 11.44 -0.02
N ASP A 59 -10.73 12.75 -0.17
CA ASP A 59 -11.70 13.71 -0.72
C ASP A 59 -11.30 14.21 -2.13
N GLY A 60 -10.63 13.36 -2.90
CA GLY A 60 -10.25 13.66 -4.27
C GLY A 60 -11.43 13.78 -5.22
N ARG A 61 -11.18 14.39 -6.39
CA ARG A 61 -12.14 14.47 -7.50
C ARG A 61 -11.47 14.02 -8.78
N VAL A 62 -12.05 13.00 -9.42
CA VAL A 62 -11.53 12.42 -10.66
C VAL A 62 -12.63 12.47 -11.72
N ALA A 63 -12.28 12.92 -12.93
CA ALA A 63 -13.23 12.92 -14.04
C ALA A 63 -13.77 11.51 -14.30
N GLY A 64 -15.09 11.37 -14.31
CA GLY A 64 -15.78 10.06 -14.43
C GLY A 64 -16.21 9.43 -13.11
N ILE A 65 -15.84 10.01 -11.95
CA ILE A 65 -16.32 9.56 -10.64
C ILE A 65 -17.23 10.63 -10.03
N HIS A 66 -18.44 10.21 -9.61
CA HIS A 66 -19.37 11.08 -8.89
C HIS A 66 -19.12 10.98 -7.38
N GLY A 67 -18.82 12.13 -6.76
CA GLY A 67 -18.52 12.22 -5.33
C GLY A 67 -17.01 12.28 -5.04
N GLU A 68 -16.70 12.21 -3.75
CA GLU A 68 -15.32 12.16 -3.24
C GLU A 68 -14.70 10.78 -3.46
N VAL A 69 -13.41 10.75 -3.77
CA VAL A 69 -12.68 9.49 -4.01
C VAL A 69 -11.25 9.55 -3.48
N ASP A 70 -10.78 8.41 -2.96
CA ASP A 70 -9.41 8.22 -2.49
C ASP A 70 -8.40 8.36 -3.63
N ILE A 71 -7.44 9.28 -3.48
CA ILE A 71 -6.31 9.44 -4.40
C ILE A 71 -5.11 8.70 -3.87
N ASN A 72 -4.55 7.83 -4.72
CA ASN A 72 -3.41 7.00 -4.38
C ASN A 72 -2.28 7.17 -5.38
N VAL A 73 -1.05 7.17 -4.87
CA VAL A 73 0.16 7.23 -5.69
C VAL A 73 0.99 5.97 -5.49
N PHE A 74 1.50 5.40 -6.59
CA PHE A 74 2.47 4.32 -6.55
C PHE A 74 3.86 4.89 -6.20
N ASN A 75 4.58 4.20 -5.33
CA ASN A 75 5.92 4.60 -4.91
C ASN A 75 6.99 4.11 -5.91
N GLY A 76 6.96 4.65 -7.12
CA GLY A 76 7.89 4.35 -8.20
C GLY A 76 7.47 5.00 -9.52
N TYR A 77 8.32 4.87 -10.54
CA TYR A 77 8.02 5.31 -11.91
C TYR A 77 7.24 4.24 -12.68
N ASP A 78 6.81 4.58 -13.91
CA ASP A 78 5.96 3.71 -14.72
C ASP A 78 6.59 2.32 -14.98
N ASP A 79 7.88 2.25 -15.29
CA ASP A 79 8.59 0.98 -15.49
C ASP A 79 8.52 0.05 -14.26
N ALA A 80 8.71 0.62 -13.07
CA ALA A 80 8.57 -0.08 -11.79
C ALA A 80 7.12 -0.49 -11.55
N PHE A 81 6.15 0.34 -11.93
CA PHE A 81 4.72 0.02 -11.84
C PHE A 81 4.34 -1.13 -12.77
N GLN A 82 4.75 -1.11 -14.03
CA GLN A 82 4.49 -2.19 -14.99
C GLN A 82 5.13 -3.51 -14.52
N SER A 83 6.37 -3.46 -14.02
CA SER A 83 7.04 -4.62 -13.41
C SER A 83 6.29 -5.14 -12.19
N PHE A 84 5.77 -4.22 -11.36
CA PHE A 84 4.95 -4.58 -10.21
C PHE A 84 3.67 -5.30 -10.63
N VAL A 85 2.90 -4.73 -11.57
CA VAL A 85 1.68 -5.33 -12.09
C VAL A 85 1.96 -6.72 -12.68
N LYS A 86 3.02 -6.88 -13.45
CA LYS A 86 3.36 -8.18 -14.07
C LYS A 86 3.72 -9.28 -13.06
N ASN A 87 4.39 -8.92 -11.97
CA ASN A 87 5.06 -9.88 -11.09
C ASN A 87 4.43 -10.02 -9.69
N LYS A 88 3.57 -9.09 -9.29
CA LYS A 88 3.05 -8.97 -7.92
C LYS A 88 1.52 -8.92 -7.86
N THR A 89 0.82 -9.21 -8.95
CA THR A 89 -0.64 -9.40 -8.97
C THR A 89 -1.01 -10.84 -9.22
N ILE A 90 -2.26 -11.18 -8.88
CA ILE A 90 -2.86 -12.48 -9.19
C ILE A 90 -3.01 -12.58 -10.72
N LYS A 91 -2.78 -13.78 -11.27
CA LYS A 91 -2.96 -14.09 -12.69
C LYS A 91 -4.31 -14.75 -12.94
#